data_AF-A0AAW4YDV3-F1
#
_entry.id   AF-A0AAW4YDV3-F1
#
_cell.length_a   1.000
_cell.length_b   1.000
_cell.length_c   1.000
_cell.angle_alpha   90.00
_cell.angle_beta   90.00
_cell.angle_gamma   90.00
#
_symmetry.space_group_name_H-M   'P 1'
#
loop_
_entity.id
_entity.type
_entity.pdbx_description
1 polymer ?
#
loop_
_entity_poly.entity_id
_entity_poly.type
_entity_poly.pdbx_seq_one_letter_code
_entity_poly.pdbx_strand_id
1 'polypeptide(L)'
;QLLALNTFAPQNEKVAKKYGKNYGTAADRAVYNGPFKVDDWKQEDKTLLSKNQYYWDKKKVKLDKVNYKVIKDLQAGASLYDTESVDDAVITADQVNKYKDNKGLNFVL
;
A
#
# COMPACT_ATOMS: atom_id res chain seq x y z
N GLN A 1 3.52 22.35 -5.14
CA GLN A 1 2.74 21.15 -4.78
C GLN A 1 2.64 20.12 -5.91
N LEU A 2 2.58 20.50 -7.19
CA LEU A 2 2.47 19.54 -8.32
C LEU A 2 3.55 18.44 -8.36
N LEU A 3 4.80 18.78 -8.03
CA LEU A 3 5.93 17.82 -8.07
C LEU A 3 5.85 16.70 -7.02
N ALA A 4 4.88 16.77 -6.09
CA ALA A 4 4.62 15.70 -5.13
C ALA A 4 3.62 14.64 -5.65
N LEU A 5 2.99 14.86 -6.81
CA LEU A 5 2.07 13.89 -7.42
C LEU A 5 2.85 12.72 -8.03
N ASN A 6 2.28 11.51 -7.97
CA ASN A 6 2.90 10.28 -8.47
C ASN A 6 3.32 10.35 -9.94
N THR A 7 2.59 11.11 -10.78
CA THR A 7 2.92 11.30 -12.21
C THR A 7 4.27 11.99 -12.44
N PHE A 8 4.74 12.77 -11.46
CA PHE A 8 6.05 13.44 -11.50
C PHE A 8 7.15 12.62 -10.80
N ALA A 9 6.84 11.42 -10.30
CA ALA A 9 7.84 10.55 -9.70
C ALA A 9 8.88 10.12 -10.75
N PRO A 10 10.19 10.16 -10.41
CA PRO A 10 11.24 9.83 -11.36
C PRO A 10 11.18 8.36 -11.78
N GLN A 11 11.56 8.09 -13.02
CA GLN A 11 11.67 6.74 -13.57
C GLN A 11 13.13 6.42 -13.87
N ASN A 12 13.56 5.18 -13.57
CA ASN A 12 14.90 4.74 -13.97
C ASN A 12 14.88 4.33 -15.45
N GLU A 13 15.49 5.15 -16.30
CA GLU A 13 15.49 4.95 -17.75
C GLU A 13 16.00 3.57 -18.17
N LYS A 14 17.07 3.07 -17.54
CA LYS A 14 17.66 1.76 -17.88
C LYS A 14 16.68 0.63 -17.59
N VAL A 15 16.02 0.66 -16.42
CA VAL A 15 15.05 -0.36 -16.02
C VAL A 15 13.78 -0.28 -16.86
N ALA A 16 13.28 0.93 -17.11
CA ALA A 16 12.11 1.16 -17.97
C ALA A 16 12.36 0.64 -19.40
N LYS A 17 13.52 0.93 -20.00
CA LYS A 17 13.91 0.40 -21.31
C LYS A 17 14.09 -1.11 -21.30
N LYS A 18 14.70 -1.68 -20.23
CA LYS A 18 14.91 -3.14 -20.09
C LYS A 18 13.59 -3.91 -20.16
N TYR A 19 12.55 -3.44 -19.47
CA TYR A 19 11.27 -4.15 -19.41
C TYR A 19 10.25 -3.67 -20.46
N GLY A 20 10.45 -2.50 -21.05
CA GLY A 20 9.60 -1.96 -22.12
C GLY A 20 8.13 -1.94 -21.72
N LYS A 21 7.28 -2.58 -22.54
CA LYS A 21 5.83 -2.70 -22.28
C LYS A 21 5.48 -3.43 -20.98
N ASN A 22 6.40 -4.23 -20.45
CA ASN A 22 6.20 -4.99 -19.23
C ASN A 22 6.66 -4.23 -17.97
N TYR A 23 7.22 -3.02 -18.11
CA TYR A 23 7.64 -2.21 -16.96
C TYR A 23 6.45 -1.92 -16.04
N GLY A 24 6.61 -2.17 -14.74
CA GLY A 24 5.55 -1.96 -13.75
C GLY A 24 4.42 -2.99 -13.74
N THR A 25 4.48 -4.05 -14.57
CA THR A 25 3.42 -5.09 -14.63
C THR A 25 3.56 -6.19 -13.57
N ALA A 26 4.70 -6.26 -12.90
CA ALA A 26 4.99 -7.21 -11.82
C ALA A 26 6.06 -6.63 -10.90
N ALA A 27 6.16 -7.15 -9.67
CA ALA A 27 7.07 -6.65 -8.65
C ALA A 27 8.56 -6.70 -9.09
N ASP A 28 8.95 -7.71 -9.86
CA ASP A 28 10.31 -7.93 -10.40
C ASP A 28 10.59 -7.16 -11.71
N ARG A 29 9.58 -6.46 -12.25
CA ARG A 29 9.65 -5.65 -13.48
C ARG A 29 9.59 -4.14 -13.20
N ALA A 30 9.89 -3.73 -11.97
CA ALA A 30 9.96 -2.35 -11.54
C ALA A 30 11.20 -2.11 -10.66
N VAL A 31 11.49 -0.85 -10.37
CA VAL A 31 12.54 -0.44 -9.44
C VAL A 31 12.01 0.64 -8.51
N TYR A 32 12.43 0.62 -7.25
CA TYR A 32 11.84 1.40 -6.18
C TYR A 32 12.87 2.34 -5.55
N ASN A 33 12.52 3.63 -5.48
CA ASN A 33 13.31 4.68 -4.82
C ASN A 33 12.63 5.26 -3.56
N GLY A 34 11.47 4.73 -3.19
CA GLY A 34 10.71 5.13 -2.00
C GLY A 34 11.08 4.34 -0.72
N PRO A 35 10.37 4.60 0.39
CA PRO A 35 10.64 3.98 1.70
C PRO A 35 10.43 2.47 1.73
N PHE A 36 9.59 1.94 0.85
CA PHE A 36 9.31 0.52 0.70
C PHE A 36 9.56 0.07 -0.74
N LYS A 37 9.79 -1.22 -0.92
CA LYS A 37 9.78 -1.92 -2.21
C LYS A 37 8.69 -2.98 -2.21
N VAL A 38 8.16 -3.29 -3.38
CA VAL A 38 7.21 -4.40 -3.54
C VAL A 38 8.00 -5.70 -3.66
N ASP A 39 7.71 -6.66 -2.80
CA ASP A 39 8.31 -8.01 -2.84
C ASP A 39 7.40 -9.01 -3.58
N ASP A 40 6.10 -8.93 -3.37
CA ASP A 40 5.10 -9.79 -4.02
C ASP A 40 3.87 -8.96 -4.38
N TRP A 41 3.31 -9.21 -5.56
CA TRP A 41 2.06 -8.62 -5.99
C TRP A 41 1.23 -9.67 -6.71
N LYS A 42 0.14 -10.05 -6.05
CA LYS A 42 -0.89 -10.94 -6.60
C LYS A 42 -2.11 -10.11 -6.88
N GLN A 43 -2.40 -9.94 -8.16
CA GLN A 43 -3.59 -9.20 -8.61
C GLN A 43 -4.85 -9.76 -7.94
N GLU A 44 -5.75 -8.86 -7.53
CA GLU A 44 -7.01 -9.19 -6.86
C GLU A 44 -6.90 -9.92 -5.51
N ASP A 45 -5.69 -10.09 -4.96
CA ASP A 45 -5.45 -10.79 -3.69
C ASP A 45 -4.65 -9.92 -2.70
N LYS A 46 -3.36 -9.67 -2.96
CA LYS A 46 -2.47 -9.01 -2.00
C LYS A 46 -1.27 -8.32 -2.63
N THR A 47 -0.73 -7.36 -1.89
CA THR A 47 0.58 -6.73 -2.17
C THR A 47 1.42 -6.74 -0.90
N LEU A 48 2.63 -7.30 -0.99
CA LEU A 48 3.57 -7.37 0.13
C LEU A 48 4.71 -6.39 -0.12
N LEU A 49 4.95 -5.52 0.86
CA LEU A 49 6.04 -4.55 0.85
C LEU A 49 7.05 -4.87 1.94
N SER A 50 8.33 -4.60 1.66
CA SER A 50 9.36 -4.51 2.71
C SER A 50 10.10 -3.20 2.67
N LYS A 51 10.66 -2.82 3.81
CA LYS A 51 11.49 -1.63 3.97
C LYS A 51 12.63 -1.62 2.96
N ASN A 52 12.73 -0.54 2.20
CA ASN A 52 13.77 -0.38 1.20
C ASN A 52 15.09 0.04 1.86
N GLN A 53 16.06 -0.88 1.89
CA GLN A 53 17.38 -0.64 2.49
C GLN A 53 18.24 0.38 1.70
N TYR A 54 17.83 0.74 0.50
CA TYR A 54 18.48 1.75 -0.34
C TYR A 54 17.80 3.13 -0.28
N TYR A 55 16.69 3.26 0.46
CA TYR A 55 16.04 4.55 0.64
C TYR A 55 16.91 5.49 1.48
N TRP A 56 17.06 6.73 1.03
CA TRP A 56 17.96 7.71 1.63
C TRP A 56 17.62 8.01 3.11
N ASP A 57 16.32 8.05 3.44
CA ASP A 57 15.84 8.28 4.81
C ASP A 57 15.32 7.02 5.51
N LYS A 58 15.90 5.86 5.20
CA LYS A 58 15.52 4.56 5.80
C LYS A 58 15.57 4.52 7.33
N LYS A 59 16.26 5.45 7.99
CA LYS A 59 16.33 5.56 9.47
C LYS A 59 15.00 6.04 10.07
N LYS A 60 14.20 6.81 9.31
CA LYS A 60 12.87 7.26 9.72
C LYS A 60 11.78 6.23 9.47
N VAL A 61 11.98 5.32 8.53
CA VAL A 61 11.05 4.20 8.26
C VAL A 61 11.08 3.21 9.43
N LYS A 62 9.97 3.10 10.17
CA LYS A 62 9.86 2.24 11.36
C LYS A 62 9.28 0.86 11.10
N LEU A 63 8.42 0.74 10.10
CA LEU A 63 7.85 -0.54 9.70
C LEU A 63 8.86 -1.33 8.88
N ASP A 64 8.98 -2.62 9.16
CA ASP A 64 9.81 -3.54 8.37
C ASP A 64 9.06 -4.06 7.15
N LYS A 65 7.74 -4.26 7.28
CA LYS A 65 6.85 -4.79 6.25
C LYS A 65 5.49 -4.10 6.29
N VAL A 66 4.81 -4.10 5.15
CA VAL A 66 3.40 -3.71 5.03
C VAL A 66 2.71 -4.73 4.15
N ASN A 67 1.60 -5.29 4.63
CA ASN A 67 0.82 -6.30 3.92
C ASN A 67 -0.53 -5.72 3.53
N TYR A 68 -0.74 -5.47 2.25
CA TYR A 68 -2.05 -5.08 1.72
C TYR A 68 -2.84 -6.31 1.33
N LYS A 69 -4.10 -6.36 1.76
CA LYS A 69 -5.08 -7.35 1.36
C LYS A 69 -6.19 -6.69 0.58
N VAL A 70 -6.59 -7.28 -0.54
CA VAL A 70 -7.76 -6.84 -1.31
C VAL A 70 -9.01 -7.34 -0.61
N ILE A 71 -9.84 -6.40 -0.16
CA ILE A 71 -11.13 -6.67 0.50
C ILE A 71 -12.22 -6.12 -0.42
N LYS A 72 -13.01 -7.01 -1.03
CA LYS A 72 -14.07 -6.64 -1.98
C LYS A 72 -15.42 -6.40 -1.31
N ASP A 73 -15.62 -7.02 -0.14
CA ASP A 73 -16.80 -6.85 0.69
C ASP A 73 -16.40 -6.09 1.96
N LEU A 74 -16.87 -4.85 2.07
CA LEU A 74 -16.54 -3.97 3.19
C LEU A 74 -17.17 -4.44 4.52
N GLN A 75 -18.28 -5.19 4.48
CA GLN A 75 -18.85 -5.79 5.69
C GLN A 75 -17.93 -6.89 6.23
N ALA A 76 -17.38 -7.71 5.34
CA ALA A 76 -16.33 -8.67 5.71
C ALA A 76 -15.04 -7.95 6.16
N GLY A 77 -14.71 -6.81 5.57
CA GLY A 77 -13.56 -5.98 5.94
C GLY A 77 -13.58 -5.53 7.40
N ALA A 78 -14.71 -5.01 7.87
CA ALA A 78 -14.88 -4.58 9.26
C ALA A 78 -14.67 -5.75 10.25
N SER A 79 -15.10 -6.96 9.89
CA SER A 79 -14.88 -8.17 10.70
C SER A 79 -13.39 -8.57 10.77
N LEU A 80 -12.61 -8.30 9.71
CA LEU A 80 -11.17 -8.55 9.73
C LEU A 80 -10.44 -7.60 10.68
N TYR A 81 -10.92 -6.36 10.81
CA TYR A 81 -10.40 -5.41 11.78
C TYR A 81 -10.74 -5.85 13.21
N ASP A 82 -12.01 -6.23 13.46
CA ASP A 82 -12.46 -6.71 14.77
C ASP A 82 -11.71 -7.96 15.26
N THR A 83 -11.22 -8.78 14.33
CA THR A 83 -10.44 -10.00 14.62
C THR A 83 -8.94 -9.77 14.61
N GLU A 84 -8.48 -8.51 14.55
CA GLU A 84 -7.07 -8.11 14.50
C GLU A 84 -6.30 -8.74 13.32
N SER A 85 -7.02 -9.17 12.27
CA SER A 85 -6.44 -9.71 11.03
C SER A 85 -5.93 -8.62 10.09
N VAL A 86 -6.43 -7.40 10.24
CA VAL A 86 -5.93 -6.18 9.58
C VAL A 86 -5.91 -5.02 10.58
N ASP A 87 -4.95 -4.12 10.41
CA ASP A 87 -4.79 -2.94 11.27
C ASP A 87 -5.61 -1.72 10.80
N ASP A 88 -6.13 -1.77 9.57
CA ASP A 88 -6.92 -0.73 8.92
C ASP A 88 -7.97 -1.39 8.00
N ALA A 89 -9.21 -0.89 8.05
CA ALA A 89 -10.28 -1.32 7.17
C ALA A 89 -11.22 -0.14 6.85
N VAL A 90 -11.62 -0.04 5.58
CA VAL A 90 -12.71 0.86 5.18
C VAL A 90 -14.03 0.26 5.67
N ILE A 91 -14.82 1.08 6.37
CA ILE A 91 -16.17 0.73 6.82
C ILE A 91 -17.22 1.45 5.97
N THR A 92 -18.44 0.91 5.95
CA THR A 92 -19.59 1.53 5.29
C THR A 92 -20.31 2.51 6.23
N ALA A 93 -21.17 3.36 5.67
CA ALA A 93 -21.89 4.39 6.43
C ALA A 93 -22.77 3.81 7.56
N ASP A 94 -23.39 2.65 7.34
CA ASP A 94 -24.19 1.94 8.34
C ASP A 94 -23.36 1.41 9.52
N GLN A 95 -22.07 1.19 9.32
CA GLN A 95 -21.15 0.71 10.35
C GLN A 95 -20.57 1.83 11.22
N VAL A 96 -20.69 3.11 10.82
CA VAL A 96 -20.11 4.25 11.57
C VAL A 96 -20.58 4.26 13.02
N ASN A 97 -21.87 3.98 13.26
CA ASN A 97 -22.42 3.94 14.62
C ASN A 97 -21.79 2.86 15.49
N LYS A 98 -21.36 1.72 14.92
CA LYS A 98 -20.65 0.65 15.62
C LYS A 98 -19.27 1.11 16.10
N TYR A 99 -18.58 1.93 15.31
CA TYR A 99 -17.20 2.35 15.56
C TYR A 99 -17.07 3.78 16.11
N LYS A 100 -18.17 4.48 16.41
CA LYS A 100 -18.17 5.90 16.80
C LYS A 100 -17.27 6.23 18.00
N ASP A 101 -17.11 5.28 18.93
CA ASP A 101 -16.29 5.44 20.14
C ASP A 101 -14.88 4.83 19.98
N ASN A 102 -14.60 4.21 18.81
CA ASN A 102 -13.28 3.69 18.49
C ASN A 102 -12.36 4.85 18.05
N LYS A 103 -11.22 5.01 18.75
CA LYS A 103 -10.21 6.05 18.45
C LYS A 103 -9.59 5.93 17.05
N GLY A 104 -9.68 4.75 16.43
CA GLY A 104 -9.24 4.49 15.07
C GLY A 104 -10.22 4.96 13.99
N LEU A 105 -11.45 5.33 14.34
CA LEU A 105 -12.41 5.85 13.38
C LEU A 105 -11.94 7.21 12.84
N ASN A 106 -11.74 7.28 11.53
CA ASN A 106 -11.37 8.50 10.81
C ASN A 106 -12.23 8.66 9.55
N PHE A 107 -12.54 9.90 9.19
CA PHE A 107 -13.26 10.23 7.97
C PHE A 107 -12.27 10.60 6.87
N VAL A 108 -12.31 9.86 5.77
CA VAL A 108 -11.50 10.14 4.57
C VAL A 108 -12.39 10.88 3.57
N LEU A 109 -11.95 12.06 3.12
CA LEU A 109 -12.59 12.88 2.09
C LEU A 109 -12.14 12.49 0.69
#